data_AF-A0A537MZR8-F1
#
_entry.id   AF-A0A537MZR8-F1
#
_cell.length_a   1.000
_cell.length_b   1.000
_cell.length_c   1.000
_cell.angle_alpha   90.00
_cell.angle_beta   90.00
_cell.angle_gamma   90.00
#
_symmetry.space_group_name_H-M   'P 1'
#
loop_
_entity.id
_entity.type
_entity.pdbx_description
1 polymer ?
#
loop_
_entity_poly.entity_id
_entity_poly.type
_entity_poly.pdbx_seq_one_letter_code
_entity_poly.pdbx_strand_id
1 'polypeptide(L)'
;MHGAVASDASEGVWSARGGVAACGIAVMAKASVAGRSKTRLVPPLTYREAAAFNTAFLQDVADNLRLAARQASIAGYLAFGPPGSEQFFRDHVAGLDRIEAWLPNFGDCLHRAVEGVLARGHASAVVLNSDSPTLPTSLLVETAQVLALPGDRAVLGPATDGGYYLLGLKQAHARMFEGIAWS
;
A
#
# COMPACT_ATOMS: atom_id res chain seq x y z
N MET A 1 -10.86 50.41 -40.39
CA MET A 1 -11.49 49.67 -39.29
C MET A 1 -10.99 48.23 -39.34
N HIS A 2 -10.41 47.79 -38.22
CA HIS A 2 -10.37 46.42 -37.66
C HIS A 2 -10.30 45.24 -38.64
N GLY A 3 -9.34 44.31 -38.61
CA GLY A 3 -8.39 43.89 -37.59
C GLY A 3 -8.05 42.42 -37.91
N ALA A 4 -6.79 42.01 -37.74
CA ALA A 4 -6.39 40.61 -37.86
C ALA A 4 -6.74 39.84 -36.58
N VAL A 5 -7.27 38.62 -36.69
CA VAL A 5 -7.12 37.57 -35.67
C VAL A 5 -7.17 36.20 -36.36
N ALA A 6 -6.14 35.40 -36.13
CA ALA A 6 -6.10 33.97 -36.39
C ALA A 6 -6.70 33.22 -35.19
N SER A 7 -7.53 32.21 -35.43
CA SER A 7 -7.85 31.09 -34.54
C SER A 7 -8.78 30.13 -35.32
N ASP A 8 -8.80 28.82 -35.15
CA ASP A 8 -8.20 27.96 -34.15
C ASP A 8 -8.02 26.58 -34.77
N ALA A 9 -6.85 25.99 -34.57
CA ALA A 9 -6.58 24.60 -34.88
C ALA A 9 -6.89 23.79 -33.63
N SER A 10 -7.79 22.82 -33.76
CA SER A 10 -7.83 21.58 -32.97
C SER A 10 -7.79 21.70 -31.44
N GLU A 11 -8.95 21.59 -30.82
CA GLU A 11 -9.08 20.89 -29.53
C GLU A 11 -10.19 19.86 -29.72
N GLY A 12 -9.90 18.58 -29.92
CA GLY A 12 -9.12 17.80 -28.98
C GLY A 12 -10.12 16.98 -28.18
N VAL A 13 -10.60 15.89 -28.79
CA VAL A 13 -11.35 14.84 -28.09
C VAL A 13 -10.52 14.41 -26.90
N TRP A 14 -11.01 14.67 -25.67
CA TRP A 14 -10.41 14.15 -24.44
C TRP A 14 -10.53 12.64 -24.44
N SER A 15 -9.53 11.99 -25.05
CA SER A 15 -9.33 10.55 -24.98
C SER A 15 -8.95 10.20 -23.55
N ALA A 16 -9.82 9.45 -22.87
CA ALA A 16 -9.52 8.79 -21.62
C ALA A 16 -8.37 7.79 -21.85
N ARG A 17 -7.12 8.24 -21.67
CA ARG A 17 -6.01 7.33 -21.46
C ARG A 17 -6.22 6.70 -20.09
N GLY A 18 -6.41 5.39 -20.04
CA GLY A 18 -6.39 4.60 -18.80
C GLY A 18 -5.03 4.73 -18.13
N GLY A 19 -4.87 5.79 -17.32
CA GLY A 19 -3.67 6.06 -16.56
C GLY A 19 -3.59 5.15 -15.32
N VAL A 20 -2.36 4.88 -14.90
CA VAL A 20 -2.09 4.26 -13.60
C VAL A 20 -2.65 5.18 -12.49
N ALA A 21 -3.23 4.59 -11.44
CA ALA A 21 -3.72 5.38 -10.30
C ALA A 21 -2.62 6.29 -9.74
N ALA A 22 -2.95 7.45 -9.17
CA ALA A 22 -1.93 8.39 -8.69
C ALA A 22 -1.18 7.84 -7.46
N CYS A 23 -1.91 7.21 -6.52
CA CYS A 23 -1.34 6.68 -5.28
C CYS A 23 -1.36 5.15 -5.29
N GLY A 24 -0.21 4.51 -5.10
CA GLY A 24 -0.14 3.08 -4.84
C GLY A 24 0.01 2.79 -3.35
N ILE A 25 -0.77 1.85 -2.82
CA ILE A 25 -0.74 1.46 -1.41
C ILE A 25 -0.37 -0.03 -1.32
N ALA A 26 0.78 -0.32 -0.76
CA ALA A 26 1.29 -1.67 -0.53
C ALA A 26 1.09 -2.09 0.92
N VAL A 27 0.24 -3.09 1.15
CA VAL A 27 0.14 -3.75 2.45
C VAL A 27 1.27 -4.76 2.61
N MET A 28 2.02 -4.65 3.70
CA MET A 28 3.07 -5.60 4.08
C MET A 28 2.42 -6.88 4.59
N ALA A 29 2.71 -7.99 3.92
CA ALA A 29 2.01 -9.26 4.17
C ALA A 29 2.98 -10.43 4.28
N LYS A 30 2.80 -11.27 5.30
CA LYS A 30 3.43 -12.58 5.41
C LYS A 30 2.37 -13.66 5.27
N ALA A 31 2.66 -14.70 4.50
CA ALA A 31 1.71 -15.80 4.33
C ALA A 31 1.37 -16.47 5.67
N SER A 32 0.10 -16.81 5.85
CA SER A 32 -0.38 -17.37 7.12
C SER A 32 0.06 -18.81 7.29
N VAL A 33 0.85 -19.08 8.32
CA VAL A 33 1.33 -20.42 8.66
C VAL A 33 1.14 -20.68 10.14
N ALA A 34 0.47 -21.79 10.47
CA ALA A 34 0.27 -22.20 11.86
C ALA A 34 1.63 -22.36 12.57
N GLY A 35 1.75 -21.77 13.76
CA GLY A 35 3.00 -21.77 14.53
C GLY A 35 3.99 -20.68 14.14
N ARG A 36 3.70 -19.89 13.10
CA ARG A 36 4.55 -18.77 12.66
C ARG A 36 3.82 -17.43 12.62
N SER A 37 2.53 -17.44 12.30
CA SER A 37 1.70 -16.24 12.25
C SER A 37 1.01 -16.01 13.61
N LYS A 38 1.07 -14.75 14.09
CA LYS A 38 0.32 -14.27 15.27
C LYS A 38 0.50 -15.15 16.51
N THR A 39 1.70 -15.68 16.74
CA THR A 39 2.00 -16.58 17.85
C THR A 39 1.78 -15.95 19.23
N ARG A 40 1.84 -14.62 19.34
CA ARG A 40 1.51 -13.88 20.57
C ARG A 40 0.03 -13.97 20.97
N LEU A 41 -0.87 -14.39 20.07
CA LEU A 41 -2.29 -14.65 20.35
C LEU A 41 -2.55 -16.08 20.87
N VAL A 42 -1.50 -16.88 21.02
CA VAL A 42 -1.55 -18.28 21.48
C VAL A 42 -0.89 -18.34 22.86
N PRO A 43 -1.64 -18.59 23.97
CA PRO A 43 -3.10 -18.76 24.11
C PRO A 43 -3.90 -17.42 24.10
N PRO A 44 -5.25 -17.44 23.97
CA PRO A 44 -6.16 -18.60 23.99
C PRO A 44 -6.39 -19.26 22.63
N LEU A 45 -5.93 -18.68 21.53
CA LEU A 45 -6.09 -19.31 20.22
C LEU A 45 -5.17 -20.53 20.09
N THR A 46 -5.55 -21.48 19.26
CA THR A 46 -4.64 -22.47 18.70
C THR A 46 -3.78 -21.84 17.61
N TYR A 47 -2.64 -22.46 17.27
CA TYR A 47 -1.81 -22.02 16.15
C TYR A 47 -2.55 -21.97 14.80
N ARG A 48 -3.53 -22.86 14.59
CA ARG A 48 -4.36 -22.86 13.38
C ARG A 48 -5.32 -21.68 13.36
N GLU A 49 -5.96 -21.39 14.49
CA GLU A 49 -6.84 -20.22 14.62
C GLU A 49 -6.06 -18.92 14.48
N ALA A 50 -4.86 -18.81 15.07
CA ALA A 50 -4.01 -17.63 14.90
C ALA A 50 -3.61 -17.39 13.43
N ALA A 51 -3.33 -18.45 12.65
CA ALA A 51 -3.08 -18.34 11.22
C ALA A 51 -4.34 -18.00 10.41
N ALA A 52 -5.49 -18.59 10.75
CA ALA A 52 -6.78 -18.23 10.13
C ALA A 52 -7.13 -16.76 10.41
N PHE A 53 -6.88 -16.29 11.63
CA PHE A 53 -7.10 -14.90 12.05
C PHE A 53 -6.22 -13.92 11.26
N ASN A 54 -4.93 -14.24 11.07
CA ASN A 54 -4.05 -13.46 10.19
C ASN A 54 -4.56 -13.42 8.73
N THR A 55 -5.13 -14.52 8.25
CA THR A 55 -5.68 -14.59 6.89
C THR A 55 -6.91 -13.69 6.74
N ALA A 56 -7.80 -13.69 7.73
CA ALA A 56 -8.94 -12.78 7.77
C ALA A 56 -8.48 -11.31 7.77
N PHE A 57 -7.44 -10.97 8.54
CA PHE A 57 -6.88 -9.61 8.53
C PHE A 57 -6.38 -9.18 7.16
N LEU A 58 -5.65 -10.06 6.46
CA LEU A 58 -5.17 -9.79 5.10
C LEU A 58 -6.33 -9.58 4.12
N GLN A 59 -7.42 -10.33 4.28
CA GLN A 59 -8.63 -10.20 3.47
C GLN A 59 -9.33 -8.86 3.74
N ASP A 60 -9.52 -8.50 5.01
CA ASP A 60 -10.16 -7.24 5.42
C ASP A 60 -9.37 -6.03 4.91
N VAL A 61 -8.03 -6.04 5.03
CA VAL A 61 -7.19 -4.95 4.51
C VAL A 61 -7.28 -4.88 2.99
N ALA A 62 -7.31 -6.01 2.28
CA ALA A 62 -7.50 -6.01 0.84
C ALA A 62 -8.88 -5.48 0.43
N ASP A 63 -9.94 -5.84 1.14
CA ASP A 63 -11.30 -5.34 0.90
C ASP A 63 -11.36 -3.82 1.12
N ASN A 64 -10.71 -3.34 2.19
CA ASN A 64 -10.62 -1.92 2.50
C ASN A 64 -9.86 -1.13 1.42
N LEU A 65 -8.74 -1.67 0.91
CA LEU A 65 -7.99 -1.07 -0.20
C LEU A 65 -8.85 -0.96 -1.46
N ARG A 66 -9.63 -2.00 -1.77
CA ARG A 66 -10.56 -1.97 -2.91
C ARG A 66 -11.69 -0.98 -2.70
N LEU A 67 -12.19 -0.81 -1.49
CA LEU A 67 -13.19 0.21 -1.16
C LEU A 67 -12.61 1.62 -1.32
N ALA A 68 -11.38 1.86 -0.87
CA ALA A 68 -10.67 3.13 -1.04
C ALA A 68 -10.44 3.46 -2.52
N ALA A 69 -10.08 2.45 -3.34
CA ALA A 69 -9.89 2.60 -4.79
C ALA A 69 -11.16 3.00 -5.55
N ARG A 70 -12.36 2.80 -4.97
CA ARG A 70 -13.62 3.31 -5.52
C ARG A 70 -13.86 4.79 -5.21
N GLN A 71 -13.14 5.36 -4.26
CA GLN A 71 -13.35 6.71 -3.74
C GLN A 71 -12.22 7.69 -4.11
N ALA A 72 -11.02 7.18 -4.42
CA ALA A 72 -9.86 7.98 -4.80
C ALA A 72 -8.98 7.24 -5.81
N SER A 73 -8.04 7.95 -6.42
CA SER A 73 -7.06 7.39 -7.36
C SER A 73 -6.01 6.54 -6.62
N ILE A 74 -6.43 5.34 -6.21
CA ILE A 74 -5.66 4.39 -5.41
C ILE A 74 -5.54 3.06 -6.16
N ALA A 75 -4.34 2.50 -6.20
CA ALA A 75 -4.09 1.10 -6.56
C ALA A 75 -3.54 0.34 -5.36
N GLY A 76 -4.04 -0.86 -5.12
CA GLY A 76 -3.62 -1.68 -3.98
C GLY A 76 -2.60 -2.77 -4.37
N TYR A 77 -1.63 -3.00 -3.51
CA TYR A 77 -0.56 -3.97 -3.67
C TYR A 77 -0.38 -4.85 -2.43
N LEU A 78 0.01 -6.10 -2.64
CA LEU A 78 0.57 -6.98 -1.62
C LEU A 78 2.09 -6.93 -1.71
N ALA A 79 2.74 -6.26 -0.74
CA ALA A 79 4.16 -6.36 -0.52
C ALA A 79 4.44 -7.60 0.33
N PHE A 80 4.78 -8.71 -0.32
CA PHE A 80 4.70 -10.04 0.29
C PHE A 80 6.04 -10.73 0.47
N GLY A 81 6.05 -11.70 1.39
CA GLY A 81 7.10 -12.70 1.56
C GLY A 81 6.70 -13.80 2.55
N PRO A 82 7.52 -14.84 2.74
CA PRO A 82 8.76 -15.15 2.02
C PRO A 82 8.52 -15.57 0.56
N PRO A 83 9.56 -15.66 -0.28
CA PRO A 83 9.47 -16.22 -1.62
C PRO A 83 8.87 -17.62 -1.62
N GLY A 84 8.09 -17.97 -2.64
CA GLY A 84 7.40 -19.27 -2.72
C GLY A 84 6.04 -19.29 -2.01
N SER A 85 5.59 -18.16 -1.45
CA SER A 85 4.29 -18.04 -0.80
C SER A 85 3.18 -17.47 -1.71
N GLU A 86 3.45 -17.32 -3.00
CA GLU A 86 2.55 -16.68 -3.97
C GLU A 86 1.22 -17.44 -4.08
N GLN A 87 1.26 -18.77 -3.96
CA GLN A 87 0.05 -19.60 -4.01
C GLN A 87 -0.90 -19.25 -2.85
N PHE A 88 -0.38 -19.05 -1.63
CA PHE A 88 -1.19 -18.64 -0.49
C PHE A 88 -1.94 -17.33 -0.80
N PHE A 89 -1.24 -16.33 -1.34
CA PHE A 89 -1.86 -15.05 -1.67
C PHE A 89 -2.84 -15.15 -2.84
N ARG A 90 -2.55 -15.97 -3.86
CA ARG A 90 -3.51 -16.24 -4.95
C ARG A 90 -4.82 -16.82 -4.42
N ASP A 91 -4.75 -17.74 -3.47
CA ASP A 91 -5.91 -18.46 -2.97
C ASP A 91 -6.73 -17.64 -1.97
N HIS A 92 -6.08 -16.76 -1.20
CA HIS A 92 -6.73 -16.08 -0.06
C HIS A 92 -6.91 -14.59 -0.24
N VAL A 93 -6.12 -13.92 -1.08
CA VAL A 93 -6.14 -12.45 -1.23
C VAL A 93 -6.17 -12.06 -2.71
N ALA A 94 -7.38 -11.88 -3.24
CA ALA A 94 -7.59 -11.55 -4.65
C ALA A 94 -7.38 -10.05 -4.97
N GLY A 95 -7.32 -9.68 -6.25
CA GLY A 95 -7.54 -8.30 -6.70
C GLY A 95 -6.55 -7.24 -6.23
N LEU A 96 -5.38 -7.64 -5.73
CA LEU A 96 -4.24 -6.77 -5.48
C LEU A 96 -3.05 -7.26 -6.30
N ASP A 97 -2.32 -6.32 -6.89
CA ASP A 97 -1.06 -6.64 -7.55
C ASP A 97 0.01 -6.99 -6.51
N ARG A 98 1.09 -7.64 -6.94
CA ARG A 98 2.09 -8.20 -6.02
C ARG A 98 3.46 -7.56 -6.18
N ILE A 99 4.13 -7.33 -5.06
CA ILE A 99 5.51 -6.88 -4.96
C ILE A 99 6.20 -7.82 -3.97
N GLU A 100 7.22 -8.54 -4.41
CA GLU A 100 8.02 -9.31 -3.47
C GLU A 100 8.89 -8.35 -2.65
N ALA A 101 8.71 -8.37 -1.33
CA ALA A 101 9.39 -7.50 -0.37
C ALA A 101 9.88 -8.34 0.81
N TRP A 102 10.86 -9.20 0.52
CA TRP A 102 11.48 -10.10 1.49
C TRP A 102 13.00 -9.93 1.51
N LEU A 103 13.47 -9.09 2.43
CA LEU A 103 14.87 -8.75 2.63
C LEU A 103 15.26 -8.99 4.11
N PRO A 104 16.57 -9.04 4.43
CA PRO A 104 17.02 -9.36 5.79
C PRO A 104 16.50 -8.40 6.87
N ASN A 105 16.33 -7.11 6.54
CA ASN A 105 15.80 -6.10 7.44
C ASN A 105 14.38 -5.67 7.02
N PHE A 106 13.49 -5.46 7.99
CA PHE A 106 12.13 -5.00 7.70
C PHE A 106 12.10 -3.60 7.07
N GLY A 107 12.99 -2.70 7.47
CA GLY A 107 13.16 -1.39 6.82
C GLY A 107 13.50 -1.52 5.34
N ASP A 108 14.33 -2.50 4.96
CA ASP A 108 14.64 -2.78 3.56
C ASP A 108 13.41 -3.30 2.81
N CYS A 109 12.59 -4.13 3.45
CA CYS A 109 11.32 -4.59 2.87
C CYS A 109 10.37 -3.42 2.60
N LEU A 110 10.24 -2.48 3.55
CA LEU A 110 9.41 -1.29 3.39
C LEU A 110 9.93 -0.41 2.26
N HIS A 111 11.25 -0.18 2.22
CA HIS A 111 11.88 0.59 1.14
C HIS A 111 11.66 -0.08 -0.23
N ARG A 112 11.85 -1.40 -0.33
CA ARG A 112 11.59 -2.18 -1.55
C ARG A 112 10.14 -2.09 -2.00
N ALA A 113 9.18 -2.07 -1.06
CA ALA A 113 7.77 -1.89 -1.38
C ALA A 113 7.50 -0.48 -1.95
N VAL A 114 8.06 0.57 -1.34
CA VAL A 114 7.97 1.95 -1.85
C VAL A 114 8.55 2.07 -3.25
N GLU A 115 9.78 1.59 -3.46
CA GLU A 115 10.42 1.57 -4.78
C GLU A 115 9.58 0.82 -5.81
N GLY A 116 9.07 -0.36 -5.44
CA GLY A 116 8.26 -1.18 -6.33
C GLY A 116 6.95 -0.51 -6.74
N VAL A 117 6.32 0.25 -5.84
CA VAL A 117 5.13 1.03 -6.16
C VAL A 117 5.50 2.20 -7.08
N LEU A 118 6.50 3.01 -6.74
CA LEU A 118 6.89 4.16 -7.56
C LEU A 118 7.36 3.74 -8.97
N ALA A 119 8.07 2.62 -9.09
CA ALA A 119 8.52 2.06 -10.36
C ALA A 119 7.37 1.63 -11.30
N ARG A 120 6.15 1.44 -10.76
CA ARG A 120 4.94 1.18 -11.57
C ARG A 120 4.28 2.46 -12.11
N GLY A 121 4.87 3.62 -11.87
CA GLY A 121 4.42 4.91 -12.41
C GLY A 121 3.45 5.66 -11.50
N HIS A 122 3.30 5.24 -10.24
CA HIS A 122 2.54 6.00 -9.25
C HIS A 122 3.27 7.28 -8.86
N ALA A 123 2.52 8.37 -8.65
CA ALA A 123 3.05 9.65 -8.17
C ALA A 123 3.38 9.62 -6.67
N SER A 124 2.79 8.69 -5.92
CA SER A 124 3.08 8.45 -4.51
C SER A 124 2.95 6.98 -4.16
N ALA A 125 3.71 6.56 -3.15
CA ALA A 125 3.71 5.20 -2.62
C ALA A 125 3.42 5.22 -1.12
N VAL A 126 2.61 4.27 -0.67
CA VAL A 126 2.27 4.07 0.74
C VAL A 126 2.59 2.64 1.14
N VAL A 127 3.25 2.47 2.28
CA VAL A 127 3.36 1.17 2.95
C VAL A 127 2.40 1.13 4.13
N LEU A 128 1.67 0.02 4.24
CA LEU A 128 0.60 -0.19 5.21
C LEU A 128 0.83 -1.51 5.96
N ASN A 129 0.60 -1.54 7.26
CA ASN A 129 0.63 -2.79 8.03
C ASN A 129 -0.59 -3.68 7.72
N SER A 130 -0.51 -4.97 7.98
CA SER A 130 -1.65 -5.89 7.86
C SER A 130 -2.40 -6.10 9.19
N ASP A 131 -1.98 -5.39 10.25
CA ASP A 131 -2.41 -5.66 11.63
C ASP A 131 -3.59 -4.78 12.08
N SER A 132 -4.03 -3.87 11.21
CA SER A 132 -5.13 -2.93 11.46
C SER A 132 -6.30 -3.17 10.49
N PRO A 133 -6.99 -4.33 10.54
CA PRO A 133 -8.05 -4.68 9.59
C PRO A 133 -9.25 -3.74 9.65
N THR A 134 -9.47 -3.09 10.79
CA THR A 134 -10.55 -2.12 11.02
C THR A 134 -10.14 -0.69 10.70
N LEU A 135 -9.00 -0.45 10.03
CA LEU A 135 -8.56 0.89 9.65
C LEU A 135 -9.67 1.56 8.81
N PRO A 136 -10.19 2.74 9.21
CA PRO A 136 -11.22 3.41 8.43
C PRO A 136 -10.75 3.70 7.00
N THR A 137 -11.58 3.36 6.02
CA THR A 137 -11.29 3.62 4.59
C THR A 137 -11.00 5.09 4.32
N SER A 138 -11.66 5.99 5.05
CA SER A 138 -11.48 7.44 4.94
C SER A 138 -10.03 7.87 5.15
N LEU A 139 -9.27 7.18 6.01
CA LEU A 139 -7.86 7.50 6.25
C LEU A 139 -6.97 7.13 5.06
N LEU A 140 -7.29 6.06 4.33
CA LEU A 140 -6.59 5.69 3.09
C LEU A 140 -6.88 6.72 1.99
N VAL A 141 -8.13 7.15 1.89
CA VAL A 141 -8.57 8.19 0.95
C VAL A 141 -7.91 9.53 1.27
N GLU A 142 -7.93 9.96 2.53
CA GLU A 142 -7.29 11.19 3.00
C GLU A 142 -5.78 11.15 2.75
N THR A 143 -5.11 10.03 3.04
CA THR A 143 -3.68 9.84 2.74
C THR A 143 -3.38 10.09 1.26
N ALA A 144 -4.16 9.48 0.36
CA ALA A 144 -3.98 9.68 -1.08
C ALA A 144 -4.23 11.13 -1.51
N GLN A 145 -5.23 11.80 -0.93
CA GLN A 145 -5.54 13.20 -1.21
C GLN A 145 -4.41 14.14 -0.74
N VAL A 146 -3.87 13.91 0.48
CA VAL A 146 -2.75 14.69 1.01
C VAL A 146 -1.50 14.52 0.15
N LEU A 147 -1.19 13.30 -0.29
CA LEU A 147 -0.03 13.03 -1.15
C LEU A 147 -0.18 13.62 -2.57
N ALA A 148 -1.41 13.77 -3.06
CA ALA A 148 -1.69 14.39 -4.35
C ALA A 148 -1.44 15.90 -4.37
N LEU A 149 -1.41 16.56 -3.20
CA LEU A 149 -1.13 18.00 -3.12
C LEU A 149 0.30 18.31 -3.65
N PRO A 150 0.52 19.51 -4.22
CA PRO A 150 1.84 19.94 -4.68
C PRO A 150 2.89 19.96 -3.58
N GLY A 151 4.16 19.90 -4.01
CA GLY A 151 5.32 19.86 -3.13
C GLY A 151 5.70 18.45 -2.68
N ASP A 152 6.83 18.37 -1.98
CA ASP A 152 7.26 17.14 -1.31
C ASP A 152 6.48 16.93 -0.01
N ARG A 153 6.09 15.68 0.26
CA ARG A 153 5.18 15.32 1.33
C ARG A 153 5.45 13.92 1.86
N ALA A 154 5.33 13.79 3.17
CA ALA A 154 5.24 12.52 3.86
C ALA A 154 3.95 12.49 4.70
N VAL A 155 3.32 11.31 4.77
CA VAL A 155 2.15 11.05 5.63
C VAL A 155 2.51 9.92 6.56
N LEU A 156 2.28 10.09 7.86
CA LEU A 156 2.52 9.09 8.89
C LEU A 156 1.22 8.80 9.62
N GLY A 157 0.84 7.53 9.68
CA GLY A 157 -0.22 7.02 10.53
C GLY A 157 0.38 6.44 11.81
N PRO A 158 0.39 7.17 12.94
CA PRO A 158 1.01 6.69 14.18
C PRO A 158 0.24 5.50 14.76
N ALA A 159 0.96 4.51 15.28
CA ALA A 159 0.40 3.39 16.01
C ALA A 159 0.56 3.60 17.53
N THR A 160 -0.29 2.97 18.33
CA THR A 160 -0.30 3.12 19.80
C THR A 160 0.92 2.49 20.49
N ASP A 161 1.65 1.63 19.79
CA ASP A 161 2.87 0.96 20.27
C ASP A 161 4.14 1.80 20.05
N GLY A 162 4.01 3.02 19.54
CA GLY A 162 5.13 3.91 19.24
C GLY A 162 5.71 3.73 17.83
N GLY A 163 5.18 2.79 17.04
CA GLY A 163 5.48 2.65 15.62
C GLY A 163 4.53 3.46 14.73
N TYR A 164 4.41 3.03 13.48
CA TYR A 164 3.43 3.54 12.53
C TYR A 164 2.75 2.39 11.79
N TYR A 165 1.44 2.52 11.55
CA TYR A 165 0.70 1.57 10.72
C TYR A 165 0.76 1.96 9.24
N LEU A 166 1.09 3.21 8.92
CA LEU A 166 1.12 3.75 7.56
C LEU A 166 2.26 4.75 7.39
N LEU A 167 2.98 4.65 6.27
CA LEU A 167 3.91 5.67 5.79
C LEU A 167 3.68 5.91 4.30
N GLY A 168 3.35 7.14 3.93
CA GLY A 168 3.17 7.59 2.55
C GLY A 168 4.26 8.57 2.13
N LEU A 169 4.81 8.40 0.93
CA LEU A 169 5.90 9.19 0.37
C LEU A 169 5.68 9.46 -1.12
N LYS A 170 6.23 10.56 -1.64
CA LYS A 170 6.24 10.88 -3.08
C LYS A 170 7.53 10.45 -3.79
N GLN A 171 8.57 10.15 -3.01
CA GLN A 171 9.85 9.64 -3.48
C GLN A 171 10.39 8.59 -2.50
N ALA A 172 11.22 7.68 -3.00
CA ALA A 172 11.90 6.71 -2.16
C ALA A 172 13.06 7.41 -1.42
N HIS A 173 12.99 7.44 -0.08
CA HIS A 173 14.04 7.98 0.77
C HIS A 173 14.56 6.89 1.70
N ALA A 174 15.66 6.22 1.32
CA ALA A 174 16.26 5.13 2.11
C ALA A 174 16.51 5.51 3.58
N ARG A 175 16.99 6.74 3.83
CA ARG A 175 17.26 7.27 5.17
C ARG A 175 16.06 7.25 6.12
N MET A 176 14.82 7.21 5.61
CA MET A 176 13.61 7.11 6.45
C MET A 176 13.49 5.75 7.13
N PHE A 177 14.23 4.74 6.66
CA PHE A 177 14.18 3.36 7.15
C PHE A 177 15.47 2.93 7.89
N GLU A 178 16.50 3.77 7.85
CA GLU A 178 17.81 3.53 8.45
C GLU A 178 17.84 3.92 9.93
N GLY A 179 18.69 3.24 10.73
CA GLY A 179 18.89 3.57 12.15
C GLY A 179 17.71 3.27 13.07
N ILE A 180 16.68 2.57 12.56
CA ILE A 180 15.51 2.14 13.32
C ILE A 180 15.73 0.70 13.80
N ALA A 181 15.48 0.47 15.10
CA ALA A 181 15.50 -0.87 15.69
C ALA A 181 14.19 -1.61 15.38
N TRP A 182 14.12 -2.18 14.18
CA TRP A 182 12.98 -2.98 13.73
C TRP A 182 12.86 -4.27 14.56
N SER A 183 11.67 -4.52 15.10
CA SER A 183 11.33 -5.65 15.98
C SER A 183 10.57 -6.77 15.27
#